data_AF-A0A134AD91-F1
#
_entry.id   AF-A0A134AD91-F1
#
_cell.length_a   1.000
_cell.length_b   1.000
_cell.length_c   1.000
_cell.angle_alpha   90.00
_cell.angle_beta   90.00
_cell.angle_gamma   90.00
#
_symmetry.space_group_name_H-M   'P 1'
#
loop_
_entity.id
_entity.type
_entity.pdbx_description
1 polymer ?
#
loop_
_entity_poly.entity_id
_entity_poly.type
_entity_poly.pdbx_seq_one_letter_code
_entity_poly.pdbx_strand_id
1 'polypeptide(L)'
;MRANRLVVELFSLAILSGCLVACSKPTKKVNMQTLQAMKLNKENKANLFEDDDYDAMIDEKKGIKIDLSDISNVKGKNVSVSGNVLTISSGGTYILTGRLEEGQIIVNAKNSDKVRIVLNGVNLSSSTNTPIFIKNSKKTIITLASESENVLALKGSIDETEDNKNSVIFSKSDLSFNGTGVLNLSSLYGRGIISQDKIVFVDGKYAIDTATDSINSNSSVAIADGKYKIKAGEKGNGLKVSHNTDKDKGCVYISSGKFDISAGEDGIKSNSSVTIASGELDIKSGDDGIESKRIDIKGGNTQVVSKSDGIKAKSKKGANADLYIKISGGNVNILADKKGLDSEGDIFIAGGETFVEGSQNSKSLAMGYDGTASITGGKFIATGNDLMVKSFGELSTQGSVLMSFSKETKEELKVLDKMRKVIAKYKPKRAYKNVIVSVNDMKLGQTYKLMAGSEVLNITLDKINYGSAKLVEK
;
A
#
# COMPACT_ATOMS: atom_id res chain seq x y z
N MET A 1 35.87 -10.50 33.32
CA MET A 1 35.82 -11.44 32.18
C MET A 1 34.43 -12.05 32.06
N ARG A 2 33.55 -11.44 31.25
CA ARG A 2 32.39 -12.10 30.62
C ARG A 2 32.15 -11.36 29.30
N ALA A 3 32.44 -12.03 28.19
CA ALA A 3 32.27 -11.50 26.85
C ALA A 3 30.82 -11.70 26.41
N ASN A 4 30.10 -10.62 26.14
CA ASN A 4 28.83 -10.66 25.41
C ASN A 4 29.15 -10.73 23.91
N ARG A 5 28.86 -11.87 23.29
CA ARG A 5 28.86 -12.01 21.83
C ARG A 5 27.57 -11.42 21.28
N LEU A 6 27.68 -10.34 20.51
CA LEU A 6 26.68 -9.95 19.52
C LEU A 6 26.64 -11.03 18.43
N VAL A 7 25.46 -11.58 18.16
CA VAL A 7 25.19 -12.36 16.96
C VAL A 7 24.67 -11.38 15.92
N VAL A 8 25.49 -11.10 14.91
CA VAL A 8 25.09 -10.40 13.68
C VAL A 8 24.69 -11.48 12.69
N GLU A 9 23.38 -11.64 12.46
CA GLU A 9 22.90 -12.51 11.38
C GLU A 9 23.10 -11.80 10.02
N LEU A 10 24.12 -12.23 9.28
CA LEU A 10 24.27 -11.91 7.87
C LEU A 10 23.21 -12.68 7.06
N PHE A 11 22.21 -11.99 6.53
CA PHE A 11 21.31 -12.55 5.52
C PHE A 11 21.99 -12.52 4.14
N SER A 12 22.28 -13.71 3.62
CA SER A 12 22.74 -13.91 2.25
C SER A 12 21.54 -13.91 1.30
N LEU A 13 21.47 -12.92 0.40
CA LEU A 13 20.56 -12.93 -0.75
C LEU A 13 21.15 -13.83 -1.84
N ALA A 14 20.57 -15.01 -2.05
CA ALA A 14 20.83 -15.83 -3.23
C ALA A 14 19.79 -15.48 -4.32
N ILE A 15 20.23 -14.82 -5.38
CA ILE A 15 19.42 -14.61 -6.60
C ILE A 15 19.86 -15.66 -7.61
N LEU A 16 18.97 -16.61 -7.91
CA LEU A 16 19.17 -17.67 -8.88
C LEU A 16 19.09 -17.10 -10.31
N SER A 17 20.23 -16.99 -11.00
CA SER A 17 20.30 -16.61 -12.42
C SER A 17 19.93 -17.81 -13.30
N GLY A 18 18.71 -17.84 -13.83
CA GLY A 18 18.34 -18.75 -14.91
C GLY A 18 18.62 -18.13 -16.27
N CYS A 19 19.74 -18.51 -16.90
CA CYS A 19 19.95 -18.31 -18.34
C CYS A 19 19.01 -19.22 -19.13
N LEU A 20 18.23 -18.66 -20.05
CA LEU A 20 17.60 -19.40 -21.14
C LEU A 20 17.97 -18.70 -22.45
N VAL A 21 18.73 -19.42 -23.27
CA VAL A 21 19.10 -19.05 -24.65
C VAL A 21 18.15 -19.76 -25.62
N ALA A 22 17.81 -19.04 -26.70
CA ALA A 22 17.11 -19.43 -27.94
C ALA A 22 15.58 -19.61 -27.86
N CYS A 23 14.75 -19.17 -28.83
CA CYS A 23 14.96 -18.92 -30.26
C CYS A 23 14.17 -17.69 -30.76
N SER A 24 14.71 -17.04 -31.79
CA SER A 24 14.17 -15.91 -32.53
C SER A 24 12.95 -16.24 -33.40
N LYS A 25 11.89 -15.43 -33.29
CA LYS A 25 10.82 -15.23 -34.31
C LYS A 25 10.35 -13.76 -34.30
N PRO A 26 9.87 -13.23 -35.43
CA PRO A 26 9.98 -11.81 -35.75
C PRO A 26 9.04 -10.93 -34.93
N THR A 27 9.54 -9.73 -34.63
CA THR A 27 8.89 -8.62 -33.94
C THR A 27 7.53 -8.29 -34.56
N LYS A 28 6.44 -8.53 -33.82
CA LYS A 28 5.16 -7.86 -34.08
C LYS A 28 5.35 -6.37 -33.80
N LYS A 29 5.11 -5.54 -34.82
CA LYS A 29 4.96 -4.08 -34.68
C LYS A 29 4.03 -3.78 -33.50
N VAL A 30 4.53 -2.98 -32.56
CA VAL A 30 3.73 -2.41 -31.48
C VAL A 30 2.59 -1.61 -32.12
N ASN A 31 1.36 -2.02 -31.84
CA ASN A 31 0.17 -1.38 -32.38
C ASN A 31 -0.01 -0.01 -31.71
N MET A 32 -0.10 1.07 -32.49
CA MET A 32 -0.33 2.43 -32.01
C MET A 32 -1.61 2.56 -31.17
N GLN A 33 -2.55 1.61 -31.31
CA GLN A 33 -3.76 1.51 -30.49
C GLN A 33 -3.49 1.20 -29.01
N THR A 34 -2.37 0.55 -28.66
CA THR A 34 -2.01 0.26 -27.26
C THR A 34 -1.51 1.52 -26.52
N LEU A 35 -0.83 2.43 -27.23
CA LEU A 35 -0.47 3.76 -26.73
C LEU A 35 -1.68 4.70 -26.65
N GLN A 36 -2.65 4.55 -27.56
CA GLN A 36 -3.93 5.27 -27.49
C GLN A 36 -4.83 4.77 -26.35
N ALA A 37 -4.78 3.48 -26.01
CA ALA A 37 -5.50 2.94 -24.85
C ALA A 37 -4.94 3.46 -23.51
N MET A 38 -3.64 3.72 -23.42
CA MET A 38 -3.05 4.42 -22.25
C MET A 38 -3.48 5.89 -22.15
N LYS A 39 -3.84 6.52 -23.29
CA LYS A 39 -4.36 7.89 -23.35
C LYS A 39 -5.86 7.99 -23.00
N LEU A 40 -6.60 6.87 -23.02
CA LEU A 40 -8.07 6.85 -22.91
C LEU A 40 -8.62 6.53 -21.52
N ASN A 41 -7.80 6.65 -20.46
CA ASN A 41 -8.24 6.47 -19.07
C ASN A 41 -8.08 7.78 -18.27
N LYS A 42 -8.50 8.90 -18.89
CA LYS A 42 -8.38 10.25 -18.35
C LYS A 42 -9.62 10.71 -17.57
N GLU A 43 -10.68 9.92 -17.55
CA GLU A 43 -11.87 10.19 -16.74
C GLU A 43 -11.70 9.51 -15.37
N ASN A 44 -11.51 10.34 -14.34
CA ASN A 44 -11.31 10.03 -12.91
C ASN A 44 -9.88 9.79 -12.39
N LYS A 45 -8.84 10.19 -13.12
CA LYS A 45 -7.57 10.53 -12.45
C LYS A 45 -7.71 11.95 -11.91
N ALA A 46 -7.96 12.10 -10.60
CA ALA A 46 -7.58 13.33 -9.91
C ALA A 46 -6.15 13.69 -10.35
N ASN A 47 -5.79 14.97 -10.46
CA ASN A 47 -4.51 15.50 -10.97
C ASN A 47 -3.25 15.03 -10.17
N LEU A 48 -3.07 13.72 -10.02
CA LEU A 48 -2.11 13.01 -9.19
C LEU A 48 -0.87 12.59 -9.99
N PHE A 49 -1.01 12.52 -11.32
CA PHE A 49 0.09 12.24 -12.25
C PHE A 49 0.15 13.33 -13.32
N GLU A 50 1.36 13.74 -13.66
CA GLU A 50 1.69 14.66 -14.74
C GLU A 50 2.43 13.92 -15.86
N ASP A 51 2.43 14.47 -17.08
CA ASP A 51 3.06 13.83 -18.24
C ASP A 51 4.57 13.61 -18.03
N ASP A 52 5.24 14.48 -17.27
CA ASP A 52 6.67 14.36 -16.98
C ASP A 52 7.02 13.30 -15.94
N ASP A 53 6.05 12.84 -15.13
CA ASP A 53 6.24 11.68 -14.25
C ASP A 53 6.58 10.44 -15.07
N TYR A 54 5.93 10.27 -16.22
CA TYR A 54 6.12 9.13 -17.11
C TYR A 54 7.33 9.27 -18.05
N ASP A 55 7.96 10.45 -18.11
CA ASP A 55 9.15 10.65 -18.92
C ASP A 55 10.40 10.11 -18.21
N ALA A 56 10.66 8.82 -18.40
CA ALA A 56 11.87 8.14 -17.95
C ALA A 56 12.98 8.10 -19.03
N MET A 57 12.77 8.72 -20.20
CA MET A 57 13.79 8.71 -21.26
C MET A 57 14.94 9.66 -20.91
N ILE A 58 16.16 9.15 -20.99
CA ILE A 58 17.37 9.91 -20.65
C ILE A 58 18.15 10.20 -21.93
N ASP A 59 18.25 11.48 -22.29
CA ASP A 59 19.18 11.94 -23.31
C ASP A 59 20.56 12.14 -22.66
N GLU A 60 21.36 11.07 -22.65
CA GLU A 60 22.69 11.09 -22.02
C GLU A 60 23.63 12.18 -22.55
N LYS A 61 23.42 12.64 -23.78
CA LYS A 61 24.26 13.69 -24.39
C LYS A 61 23.93 15.07 -23.85
N LYS A 62 22.71 15.27 -23.34
CA LYS A 62 22.27 16.53 -22.72
C LYS A 62 22.34 16.51 -21.19
N GLY A 63 22.49 15.32 -20.59
CA GLY A 63 22.66 15.16 -19.16
C GLY A 63 24.05 15.59 -18.68
N ILE A 64 24.11 16.22 -17.51
CA ILE A 64 25.37 16.51 -16.80
C ILE A 64 25.78 15.23 -16.07
N LYS A 65 26.88 14.61 -16.49
CA LYS A 65 27.40 13.36 -15.90
C LYS A 65 28.24 13.68 -14.67
N ILE A 66 27.98 12.99 -13.57
CA ILE A 66 28.65 13.18 -12.28
C ILE A 66 29.01 11.80 -11.71
N ASP A 67 30.31 11.56 -11.56
CA ASP A 67 30.80 10.43 -10.78
C ASP A 67 30.97 10.87 -9.33
N LEU A 68 30.18 10.30 -8.44
CA LEU A 68 30.20 10.59 -7.01
C LEU A 68 31.49 10.11 -6.35
N SER A 69 32.20 9.14 -6.95
CA SER A 69 33.52 8.69 -6.48
C SER A 69 34.64 9.68 -6.83
N ASP A 70 34.40 10.59 -7.77
CA ASP A 70 35.34 11.66 -8.15
C ASP A 70 34.75 13.06 -7.87
N ILE A 71 34.00 13.18 -6.77
CA ILE A 71 33.21 14.38 -6.46
C ILE A 71 34.07 15.66 -6.41
N SER A 72 35.33 15.58 -6.00
CA SER A 72 36.26 16.72 -5.94
C SER A 72 36.58 17.33 -7.30
N ASN A 73 36.43 16.56 -8.38
CA ASN A 73 36.71 17.02 -9.75
C ASN A 73 35.46 17.46 -10.51
N VAL A 74 34.28 17.36 -9.88
CA VAL A 74 33.02 17.79 -10.49
C VAL A 74 33.04 19.30 -10.71
N LYS A 75 32.87 19.72 -11.96
CA LYS A 75 32.80 21.11 -12.39
C LYS A 75 31.56 21.33 -13.25
N GLY A 76 30.89 22.46 -13.06
CA GLY A 76 29.77 22.85 -13.91
C GLY A 76 29.09 24.12 -13.42
N LYS A 77 28.44 24.85 -14.33
CA LYS A 77 27.74 26.10 -13.98
C LYS A 77 26.59 25.89 -12.99
N ASN A 78 25.97 24.72 -13.03
CA ASN A 78 24.74 24.41 -12.29
C ASN A 78 24.99 23.45 -11.10
N VAL A 79 26.26 23.17 -10.79
CA VAL A 79 26.66 22.32 -9.68
C VAL A 79 27.78 22.97 -8.89
N SER A 80 27.78 22.80 -7.58
CA SER A 80 28.91 23.13 -6.73
C SER A 80 29.18 22.00 -5.75
N VAL A 81 30.44 21.86 -5.34
CA VAL A 81 30.88 20.86 -4.37
C VAL A 81 31.57 21.57 -3.22
N SER A 82 31.19 21.21 -2.00
CA SER A 82 31.86 21.63 -0.76
C SER A 82 32.01 20.42 0.15
N GLY A 83 33.24 19.94 0.34
CA GLY A 83 33.48 18.63 0.97
C GLY A 83 32.74 17.51 0.22
N ASN A 84 31.97 16.70 0.95
CA ASN A 84 31.15 15.62 0.37
C ASN A 84 29.72 16.06 0.04
N VAL A 85 29.48 17.36 -0.13
CA VAL A 85 28.16 17.92 -0.45
C VAL A 85 28.14 18.38 -1.90
N LEU A 86 27.34 17.72 -2.73
CA LEU A 86 26.99 18.15 -4.09
C LEU A 86 25.73 19.01 -4.05
N THR A 87 25.79 20.25 -4.54
CA THR A 87 24.62 21.12 -4.67
C THR A 87 24.28 21.33 -6.14
N ILE A 88 23.03 21.04 -6.52
CA ILE A 88 22.42 21.31 -7.83
C ILE A 88 21.59 22.59 -7.73
N SER A 89 21.93 23.61 -8.52
CA SER A 89 21.39 24.97 -8.38
C SER A 89 20.48 25.42 -9.53
N SER A 90 20.19 24.58 -10.51
CA SER A 90 19.33 24.92 -11.67
C SER A 90 18.62 23.71 -12.23
N GLY A 91 17.57 23.95 -13.01
CA GLY A 91 16.88 22.91 -13.77
C GLY A 91 17.80 22.19 -14.76
N GLY A 92 17.55 20.90 -14.99
CA GLY A 92 18.35 20.06 -15.87
C GLY A 92 18.29 18.57 -15.52
N THR A 93 19.01 17.76 -16.28
CA THR A 93 19.19 16.31 -16.02
C THR A 93 20.60 16.07 -15.53
N TYR A 94 20.73 15.40 -14.39
CA TYR A 94 21.99 15.09 -13.71
C TYR A 94 22.11 13.58 -13.59
N ILE A 95 23.10 12.99 -14.27
CA ILE A 95 23.30 11.55 -14.33
C ILE A 95 24.39 11.17 -13.34
N LEU A 96 23.98 10.53 -12.24
CA LEU A 96 24.84 10.19 -11.13
C LEU A 96 25.26 8.74 -11.20
N THR A 97 26.54 8.49 -10.92
CA THR A 97 27.16 7.17 -10.85
C THR A 97 28.10 7.13 -9.63
N GLY A 98 28.58 5.94 -9.25
CA GLY A 98 29.66 5.80 -8.28
C GLY A 98 29.22 5.89 -6.81
N ARG A 99 30.21 5.88 -5.92
CA ARG A 99 30.06 5.83 -4.46
C ARG A 99 30.47 7.13 -3.79
N LEU A 100 29.66 7.60 -2.83
CA LEU A 100 29.99 8.70 -1.92
C LEU A 100 29.53 8.37 -0.49
N GLU A 101 30.50 8.25 0.40
CA GLU A 101 30.27 8.06 1.84
C GLU A 101 30.30 9.39 2.58
N GLU A 102 29.55 9.46 3.69
CA GLU A 102 29.33 10.71 4.42
C GLU A 102 28.94 11.87 3.49
N GLY A 103 28.15 11.54 2.47
CA GLY A 103 27.79 12.42 1.37
C GLY A 103 26.39 12.96 1.42
N GLN A 104 26.17 14.08 0.75
CA GLN A 104 24.86 14.67 0.57
C GLN A 104 24.71 15.27 -0.82
N ILE A 105 23.52 15.11 -1.40
CA ILE A 105 23.08 15.78 -2.61
C ILE A 105 21.98 16.76 -2.24
N ILE A 106 22.19 18.04 -2.52
CA ILE A 106 21.23 19.11 -2.29
C ILE A 106 20.67 19.59 -3.63
N VAL A 107 19.35 19.62 -3.77
CA VAL A 107 18.68 20.34 -4.87
C VAL A 107 18.17 21.67 -4.34
N ASN A 108 18.73 22.76 -4.84
CA ASN A 108 18.36 24.13 -4.49
C ASN A 108 18.27 24.98 -5.77
N ALA A 109 17.38 24.59 -6.67
CA ALA A 109 17.11 25.29 -7.93
C ALA A 109 16.07 26.40 -7.73
N LYS A 110 15.58 27.03 -8.81
CA LYS A 110 14.48 28.01 -8.73
C LYS A 110 13.13 27.30 -8.52
N ASN A 111 12.13 28.01 -7.97
CA ASN A 111 10.77 27.49 -7.78
C ASN A 111 10.08 27.09 -9.11
N SER A 112 10.55 27.62 -10.24
CA SER A 112 10.07 27.30 -11.59
C SER A 112 10.74 26.06 -12.19
N ASP A 113 11.88 25.66 -11.65
CA ASP A 113 12.78 24.71 -12.31
C ASP A 113 12.41 23.28 -11.95
N LYS A 114 12.43 22.41 -12.97
CA LYS A 114 12.35 20.96 -12.79
C LYS A 114 13.76 20.38 -12.83
N VAL A 115 14.08 19.52 -11.88
CA VAL A 115 15.38 18.86 -11.76
C VAL A 115 15.18 17.35 -11.89
N ARG A 116 15.91 16.71 -12.81
CA ARG A 116 15.95 15.25 -12.93
C ARG A 116 17.28 14.73 -12.41
N ILE A 117 17.25 13.86 -11.42
CA ILE A 117 18.40 13.10 -10.92
C ILE A 117 18.26 11.67 -11.44
N VAL A 118 19.17 11.25 -12.29
CA VAL A 118 19.25 9.86 -12.75
C VAL A 118 20.21 9.12 -11.83
N LEU A 119 19.72 8.09 -11.14
CA LEU A 119 20.55 7.18 -10.35
C LEU A 119 20.94 6.00 -11.24
N ASN A 120 22.23 5.88 -11.55
CA ASN A 120 22.77 4.84 -12.40
C ASN A 120 23.95 4.13 -11.72
N GLY A 121 23.65 3.24 -10.78
CA GLY A 121 24.68 2.53 -10.02
C GLY A 121 25.24 3.37 -8.86
N VAL A 122 24.39 4.18 -8.24
CA VAL A 122 24.78 5.08 -7.14
C VAL A 122 24.85 4.34 -5.81
N ASN A 123 25.91 4.57 -5.03
CA ASN A 123 25.97 4.19 -3.61
C ASN A 123 26.24 5.44 -2.76
N LEU A 124 25.20 5.97 -2.12
CA LEU A 124 25.26 7.21 -1.35
C LEU A 124 24.87 6.94 0.10
N SER A 125 25.70 7.37 1.05
CA SER A 125 25.36 7.24 2.46
C SER A 125 25.82 8.43 3.29
N SER A 126 25.13 8.67 4.39
CA SER A 126 25.54 9.66 5.39
C SER A 126 25.14 9.21 6.79
N SER A 127 25.93 9.55 7.79
CA SER A 127 25.58 9.39 9.21
C SER A 127 25.04 10.68 9.83
N THR A 128 25.27 11.83 9.19
CA THR A 128 25.05 13.17 9.77
C THR A 128 24.05 14.02 8.99
N ASN A 129 23.73 13.65 7.75
CA ASN A 129 22.92 14.44 6.84
C ASN A 129 21.90 13.57 6.10
N THR A 130 20.81 14.18 5.61
CA THR A 130 19.90 13.54 4.65
C THR A 130 20.66 13.31 3.34
N PRO A 131 20.87 12.06 2.88
CA PRO A 131 21.57 11.75 1.64
C PRO A 131 21.09 12.54 0.42
N ILE A 132 19.77 12.63 0.20
CA ILE A 132 19.20 13.50 -0.85
C ILE A 132 18.25 14.51 -0.21
N PHE A 133 18.63 15.78 -0.21
CA PHE A 133 17.83 16.88 0.30
C PHE A 133 17.40 17.83 -0.81
N ILE A 134 16.11 17.79 -1.16
CA ILE A 134 15.50 18.70 -2.12
C ILE A 134 14.97 19.91 -1.35
N LYS A 135 15.84 20.92 -1.23
CA LYS A 135 15.53 22.18 -0.56
C LYS A 135 14.56 23.03 -1.37
N ASN A 136 14.76 23.11 -2.68
CA ASN A 136 13.91 23.91 -3.55
C ASN A 136 13.97 23.46 -5.02
N SER A 137 12.79 23.29 -5.62
CA SER A 137 12.56 23.11 -7.05
C SER A 137 11.05 23.25 -7.30
N LYS A 138 10.61 23.39 -8.55
CA LYS A 138 9.20 23.13 -8.89
C LYS A 138 8.84 21.68 -8.59
N LYS A 139 9.70 20.77 -9.04
CA LYS A 139 9.58 19.32 -8.95
C LYS A 139 10.95 18.69 -9.13
N THR A 140 11.22 17.66 -8.35
CA THR A 140 12.37 16.79 -8.58
C THR A 140 11.90 15.41 -9.05
N ILE A 141 12.51 14.91 -10.11
CA ILE A 141 12.27 13.58 -10.68
C ILE A 141 13.51 12.74 -10.41
N ILE A 142 13.37 11.65 -9.68
CA ILE A 142 14.42 10.65 -9.47
C ILE A 142 14.18 9.50 -10.45
N THR A 143 15.03 9.40 -11.47
CA THR A 143 14.95 8.33 -12.47
C THR A 143 15.92 7.21 -12.12
N LEU A 144 15.41 6.00 -11.91
CA LEU A 144 16.21 4.78 -11.73
C LEU A 144 16.60 4.26 -13.11
N ALA A 145 17.88 4.42 -13.49
CA ALA A 145 18.36 3.96 -14.78
C ALA A 145 18.09 2.45 -14.97
N SER A 146 17.77 2.03 -16.19
CA SER A 146 17.48 0.62 -16.48
C SER A 146 18.67 -0.26 -16.09
N GLU A 147 18.38 -1.44 -15.56
CA GLU A 147 19.37 -2.43 -15.08
C GLU A 147 20.33 -1.92 -13.98
N SER A 148 20.13 -0.71 -13.46
CA SER A 148 20.92 -0.18 -12.36
C SER A 148 20.44 -0.69 -11.00
N GLU A 149 21.38 -0.81 -10.08
CA GLU A 149 21.13 -0.99 -8.65
C GLU A 149 21.69 0.20 -7.89
N ASN A 150 20.82 0.89 -7.15
CA ASN A 150 21.16 2.10 -6.42
C ASN A 150 20.96 1.86 -4.92
N VAL A 151 21.90 2.30 -4.10
CA VAL A 151 21.89 2.14 -2.65
C VAL A 151 21.95 3.52 -2.01
N LEU A 152 20.94 3.86 -1.22
CA LEU A 152 20.89 5.08 -0.43
C LEU A 152 20.74 4.72 1.05
N ALA A 153 21.61 5.24 1.92
CA ALA A 153 21.59 4.88 3.34
C ALA A 153 21.76 6.07 4.29
N LEU A 154 20.86 6.19 5.27
CA LEU A 154 21.05 7.02 6.46
C LEU A 154 21.54 6.13 7.61
N LYS A 155 22.80 6.34 8.01
CA LYS A 155 23.56 5.50 8.95
C LYS A 155 23.59 6.05 10.38
N GLY A 156 23.02 7.23 10.63
CA GLY A 156 23.00 7.85 11.96
C GLY A 156 21.69 8.58 12.21
N SER A 157 21.48 8.97 13.46
CA SER A 157 20.35 9.83 13.84
C SER A 157 20.73 11.28 13.59
N ILE A 158 19.86 12.02 12.91
CA ILE A 158 20.04 13.47 12.69
C ILE A 158 19.17 14.20 13.70
N ASP A 159 19.75 15.12 14.47
CA ASP A 159 19.01 15.94 15.45
C ASP A 159 17.89 16.74 14.77
N GLU A 160 16.68 16.67 15.35
CA GLU A 160 15.43 17.16 14.76
C GLU A 160 15.21 18.68 14.87
N THR A 161 16.27 19.50 14.82
CA THR A 161 16.18 20.92 15.19
C THR A 161 15.52 21.81 14.12
N GLU A 162 15.48 21.39 12.84
CA GLU A 162 14.71 22.09 11.78
C GLU A 162 14.13 21.13 10.72
N ASP A 163 12.83 21.29 10.43
CA ASP A 163 12.02 20.60 9.41
C ASP A 163 11.87 19.07 9.53
N ASN A 164 12.38 18.45 10.60
CA ASN A 164 12.38 17.00 10.79
C ASN A 164 12.95 16.32 9.52
N LYS A 165 14.26 16.40 9.30
CA LYS A 165 14.95 15.88 8.10
C LYS A 165 15.54 14.48 8.28
N ASN A 166 15.27 13.81 9.41
CA ASN A 166 15.78 12.49 9.74
C ASN A 166 15.21 11.40 8.79
N SER A 167 15.73 11.35 7.57
CA SER A 167 15.24 10.57 6.43
C SER A 167 16.33 10.41 5.36
N VAL A 168 16.19 9.42 4.47
CA VAL A 168 17.15 9.19 3.37
C VAL A 168 16.94 10.18 2.24
N ILE A 169 15.68 10.41 1.86
CA ILE A 169 15.28 11.40 0.87
C ILE A 169 14.29 12.33 1.53
N PHE A 170 14.57 13.64 1.53
CA PHE A 170 13.66 14.66 2.02
C PHE A 170 13.42 15.71 0.94
N SER A 171 12.17 16.00 0.64
CA SER A 171 11.78 17.03 -0.33
C SER A 171 10.85 18.07 0.28
N LYS A 172 11.14 19.35 0.00
CA LYS A 172 10.21 20.46 0.27
C LYS A 172 9.23 20.71 -0.89
N SER A 173 9.45 20.09 -2.05
CA SER A 173 8.64 20.24 -3.27
C SER A 173 8.10 18.90 -3.76
N ASP A 174 7.30 18.91 -4.83
CA ASP A 174 6.87 17.69 -5.53
C ASP A 174 8.06 16.77 -5.84
N LEU A 175 7.86 15.49 -5.55
CA LEU A 175 8.84 14.44 -5.78
C LEU A 175 8.21 13.34 -6.63
N SER A 176 8.96 12.85 -7.61
CA SER A 176 8.52 11.75 -8.46
C SER A 176 9.64 10.75 -8.69
N PHE A 177 9.26 9.50 -8.90
CA PHE A 177 10.15 8.40 -9.21
C PHE A 177 9.67 7.67 -10.46
N ASN A 178 10.60 7.39 -11.36
CA ASN A 178 10.37 6.62 -12.56
C ASN A 178 11.63 5.86 -12.98
N GLY A 179 11.55 5.07 -14.05
CA GLY A 179 12.62 4.20 -14.50
C GLY A 179 12.60 2.82 -13.84
N THR A 180 13.06 1.83 -14.60
CA THR A 180 12.92 0.40 -14.27
C THR A 180 14.00 -0.18 -13.35
N GLY A 181 14.96 0.65 -12.90
CA GLY A 181 16.04 0.24 -12.02
C GLY A 181 15.60 -0.14 -10.61
N VAL A 182 16.58 -0.47 -9.77
CA VAL A 182 16.40 -0.83 -8.36
C VAL A 182 16.88 0.31 -7.47
N LEU A 183 16.09 0.63 -6.45
CA LEU A 183 16.48 1.47 -5.33
C LEU A 183 16.40 0.67 -4.03
N ASN A 184 17.56 0.39 -3.44
CA ASN A 184 17.70 -0.12 -2.09
C ASN A 184 17.92 1.06 -1.14
N LEU A 185 17.02 1.25 -0.18
CA LEU A 185 17.01 2.38 0.73
C LEU A 185 16.99 1.87 2.18
N SER A 186 17.94 2.32 3.00
CA SER A 186 18.00 1.95 4.41
C SER A 186 18.15 3.15 5.33
N SER A 187 17.42 3.14 6.45
CA SER A 187 17.45 4.19 7.47
C SER A 187 17.34 3.56 8.86
N LEU A 188 18.49 3.30 9.49
CA LEU A 188 18.53 2.58 10.77
C LEU A 188 18.01 3.40 11.96
N TYR A 189 17.89 4.71 11.80
CA TYR A 189 17.53 5.65 12.87
C TYR A 189 16.41 6.61 12.50
N GLY A 190 15.96 6.58 11.24
CA GLY A 190 15.04 7.58 10.72
C GLY A 190 14.03 6.99 9.75
N ARG A 191 13.56 7.87 8.87
CA ARG A 191 12.53 7.58 7.87
C ARG A 191 13.14 7.30 6.51
N GLY A 192 12.31 6.90 5.55
CA GLY A 192 12.74 6.61 4.19
C GLY A 192 12.66 7.83 3.27
N ILE A 193 11.56 7.89 2.51
CA ILE A 193 11.28 8.90 1.49
C ILE A 193 10.19 9.84 2.00
N ILE A 194 10.54 11.10 2.18
CA ILE A 194 9.67 12.12 2.78
C ILE A 194 9.51 13.30 1.83
N SER A 195 8.28 13.73 1.61
CA SER A 195 7.96 14.95 0.88
C SER A 195 6.98 15.83 1.64
N GLN A 196 7.25 17.12 1.69
CA GLN A 196 6.31 18.12 2.18
C GLN A 196 5.20 18.46 1.18
N ASP A 197 5.28 17.92 -0.04
CA ASP A 197 4.20 17.92 -1.03
C ASP A 197 3.98 16.48 -1.54
N LYS A 198 3.51 16.29 -2.79
CA LYS A 198 3.18 14.96 -3.31
C LYS A 198 4.42 14.11 -3.59
N ILE A 199 4.20 12.80 -3.55
CA ILE A 199 5.13 11.77 -4.03
C ILE A 199 4.43 10.96 -5.12
N VAL A 200 5.05 10.86 -6.28
CA VAL A 200 4.58 10.02 -7.38
C VAL A 200 5.57 8.89 -7.63
N PHE A 201 5.08 7.67 -7.80
CA PHE A 201 5.85 6.55 -8.33
C PHE A 201 5.18 6.04 -9.60
N VAL A 202 5.93 5.98 -10.69
CA VAL A 202 5.41 5.48 -11.97
C VAL A 202 5.70 3.98 -12.14
N ASP A 203 6.94 3.59 -11.89
CA ASP A 203 7.45 2.23 -12.01
C ASP A 203 8.71 2.07 -11.13
N GLY A 204 9.50 1.02 -11.37
CA GLY A 204 10.74 0.73 -10.65
C GLY A 204 10.59 -0.34 -9.58
N LYS A 205 11.71 -0.63 -8.91
CA LYS A 205 11.77 -1.62 -7.82
C LYS A 205 12.38 -0.96 -6.58
N TYR A 206 11.66 -1.00 -5.47
CA TYR A 206 12.02 -0.31 -4.24
C TYR A 206 12.11 -1.33 -3.11
N ALA A 207 13.29 -1.46 -2.51
CA ALA A 207 13.48 -2.18 -1.26
C ALA A 207 13.81 -1.15 -0.17
N ILE A 208 12.90 -0.96 0.78
CA ILE A 208 12.96 0.11 1.79
C ILE A 208 12.94 -0.52 3.18
N ASP A 209 13.97 -0.29 3.99
CA ASP A 209 14.07 -0.73 5.40
C ASP A 209 14.35 0.48 6.30
N THR A 210 13.38 0.86 7.13
CA THR A 210 13.42 2.12 7.92
C THR A 210 13.04 1.87 9.36
N ALA A 211 13.66 2.61 10.29
CA ALA A 211 13.33 2.51 11.72
C ALA A 211 11.92 3.02 12.05
N THR A 212 11.45 4.02 11.31
CA THR A 212 10.09 4.59 11.44
C THR A 212 9.42 4.64 10.06
N ASP A 213 8.64 5.69 9.76
CA ASP A 213 7.86 5.81 8.52
C ASP A 213 8.72 5.58 7.26
N SER A 214 8.30 4.67 6.37
CA SER A 214 9.04 4.36 5.16
C SER A 214 8.79 5.37 4.04
N ILE A 215 7.53 5.64 3.69
CA ILE A 215 7.15 6.65 2.70
C ILE A 215 6.12 7.57 3.32
N ASN A 216 6.42 8.88 3.38
CA ASN A 216 5.53 9.88 3.96
C ASN A 216 5.39 11.11 3.07
N SER A 217 4.17 11.53 2.80
CA SER A 217 3.85 12.77 2.09
C SER A 217 2.89 13.64 2.92
N ASN A 218 3.05 14.95 2.85
CA ASN A 218 2.06 15.88 3.41
C ASN A 218 0.89 16.16 2.44
N SER A 219 0.86 15.61 1.24
CA SER A 219 -0.13 15.95 0.19
C SER A 219 -0.75 14.71 -0.44
N SER A 220 0.03 13.85 -1.09
CA SER A 220 -0.45 12.59 -1.63
C SER A 220 0.69 11.64 -1.95
N VAL A 221 0.38 10.35 -1.93
CA VAL A 221 1.22 9.30 -2.54
C VAL A 221 0.43 8.69 -3.68
N ALA A 222 0.90 8.88 -4.92
CA ALA A 222 0.28 8.34 -6.11
C ALA A 222 1.20 7.30 -6.76
N ILE A 223 0.69 6.09 -6.98
CA ILE A 223 1.45 4.97 -7.52
C ILE A 223 0.77 4.46 -8.78
N ALA A 224 1.46 4.52 -9.92
CA ALA A 224 0.93 3.98 -11.18
C ALA A 224 1.17 2.47 -11.27
N ASP A 225 2.42 2.05 -11.06
CA ASP A 225 2.86 0.64 -11.03
C ASP A 225 4.21 0.54 -10.29
N GLY A 226 4.76 -0.67 -10.17
CA GLY A 226 6.09 -0.91 -9.61
C GLY A 226 6.14 -2.10 -8.65
N LYS A 227 7.31 -2.35 -8.07
CA LYS A 227 7.50 -3.37 -7.03
C LYS A 227 8.06 -2.74 -5.75
N TYR A 228 7.37 -2.97 -4.63
CA TYR A 228 7.68 -2.34 -3.36
C TYR A 228 7.83 -3.41 -2.29
N LYS A 229 9.02 -3.54 -1.72
CA LYS A 229 9.28 -4.29 -0.51
C LYS A 229 9.58 -3.28 0.59
N ILE A 230 8.63 -3.06 1.49
CA ILE A 230 8.67 -2.01 2.50
C ILE A 230 8.69 -2.65 3.88
N LYS A 231 9.69 -2.29 4.69
CA LYS A 231 9.81 -2.67 6.08
C LYS A 231 9.96 -1.40 6.92
N ALA A 232 8.91 -1.03 7.62
CA ALA A 232 8.92 0.03 8.62
C ALA A 232 9.05 -0.61 10.02
N GLY A 233 9.90 -0.04 10.86
CA GLY A 233 10.14 -0.51 12.23
C GLY A 233 8.92 -0.35 13.15
N GLU A 234 9.09 -0.69 14.42
CA GLU A 234 8.00 -0.82 15.41
C GLU A 234 7.10 0.42 15.55
N LYS A 235 7.62 1.62 15.28
CA LYS A 235 6.90 2.90 15.35
C LYS A 235 6.73 3.56 13.99
N GLY A 236 6.75 2.75 12.93
CA GLY A 236 6.76 3.22 11.54
C GLY A 236 5.57 2.72 10.76
N ASN A 237 5.03 3.60 9.93
CA ASN A 237 4.01 3.28 8.94
C ASN A 237 4.67 2.90 7.60
N GLY A 238 4.05 2.00 6.84
CA GLY A 238 4.53 1.65 5.49
C GLY A 238 4.36 2.82 4.52
N LEU A 239 3.11 3.14 4.19
CA LEU A 239 2.73 4.34 3.43
C LEU A 239 1.92 5.29 4.32
N LYS A 240 2.33 6.54 4.40
CA LYS A 240 1.66 7.55 5.21
C LYS A 240 1.40 8.82 4.42
N VAL A 241 0.20 9.36 4.55
CA VAL A 241 -0.13 10.70 4.11
C VAL A 241 -0.79 11.48 5.22
N SER A 242 -0.07 12.47 5.75
CA SER A 242 -0.56 13.37 6.79
C SER A 242 -0.50 14.81 6.31
N HIS A 243 -1.62 15.35 5.84
CA HIS A 243 -1.69 16.77 5.47
C HIS A 243 -1.76 17.66 6.71
N ASN A 244 -0.72 18.47 6.92
CA ASN A 244 -0.46 19.15 8.19
C ASN A 244 -1.40 20.33 8.46
N THR A 245 -1.89 20.98 7.40
CA THR A 245 -2.71 22.20 7.51
C THR A 245 -4.21 21.94 7.31
N ASP A 246 -4.57 20.77 6.77
CA ASP A 246 -5.94 20.42 6.43
C ASP A 246 -6.12 18.90 6.57
N LYS A 247 -6.78 18.48 7.64
CA LYS A 247 -6.95 17.06 7.98
C LYS A 247 -8.03 16.38 7.13
N ASP A 248 -8.67 17.09 6.21
CA ASP A 248 -9.60 16.56 5.21
C ASP A 248 -8.93 16.36 3.84
N LYS A 249 -7.65 16.69 3.73
CA LYS A 249 -6.80 16.43 2.57
C LYS A 249 -5.77 15.35 2.88
N GLY A 250 -5.09 14.88 1.84
CA GLY A 250 -4.19 13.75 1.93
C GLY A 250 -4.80 12.49 1.34
N CYS A 251 -4.22 11.96 0.27
CA CYS A 251 -4.69 10.69 -0.30
C CYS A 251 -3.54 9.76 -0.68
N VAL A 252 -3.79 8.46 -0.55
CA VAL A 252 -2.99 7.40 -1.18
C VAL A 252 -3.79 6.85 -2.36
N TYR A 253 -3.21 6.87 -3.54
CA TYR A 253 -3.81 6.31 -4.75
C TYR A 253 -2.88 5.27 -5.36
N ILE A 254 -3.36 4.03 -5.48
CA ILE A 254 -2.64 2.90 -6.06
C ILE A 254 -3.41 2.47 -7.31
N SER A 255 -2.86 2.74 -8.49
CA SER A 255 -3.42 2.27 -9.75
C SER A 255 -3.16 0.78 -9.97
N SER A 256 -1.93 0.34 -9.70
CA SER A 256 -1.42 -1.03 -9.83
C SER A 256 -0.11 -1.15 -9.02
N GLY A 257 0.55 -2.30 -9.10
CA GLY A 257 1.84 -2.58 -8.49
C GLY A 257 1.84 -3.86 -7.68
N LYS A 258 3.03 -4.28 -7.24
CA LYS A 258 3.22 -5.38 -6.29
C LYS A 258 3.84 -4.85 -5.01
N PHE A 259 3.17 -5.08 -3.88
CA PHE A 259 3.56 -4.57 -2.57
C PHE A 259 3.71 -5.73 -1.58
N ASP A 260 4.83 -5.73 -0.86
CA ASP A 260 5.10 -6.52 0.35
C ASP A 260 5.43 -5.50 1.45
N ILE A 261 4.46 -5.18 2.29
CA ILE A 261 4.56 -4.16 3.34
C ILE A 261 4.55 -4.86 4.69
N SER A 262 5.58 -4.62 5.48
CA SER A 262 5.63 -4.94 6.91
C SER A 262 5.85 -3.64 7.69
N ALA A 263 4.90 -3.27 8.54
CA ALA A 263 4.95 -2.05 9.33
C ALA A 263 4.68 -2.32 10.81
N GLY A 264 5.38 -1.61 11.70
CA GLY A 264 5.12 -1.69 13.13
C GLY A 264 3.85 -0.95 13.57
N GLU A 265 3.51 0.13 12.88
CA GLU A 265 2.21 0.81 13.00
C GLU A 265 1.30 0.38 11.83
N ASP A 266 0.75 1.33 11.08
CA ASP A 266 -0.18 1.02 10.00
C ASP A 266 0.55 0.61 8.72
N GLY A 267 -0.04 -0.32 7.99
CA GLY A 267 0.43 -0.66 6.65
C GLY A 267 0.30 0.54 5.70
N ILE A 268 -0.93 1.06 5.58
CA ILE A 268 -1.26 2.25 4.79
C ILE A 268 -2.14 3.18 5.63
N LYS A 269 -1.69 4.42 5.83
CA LYS A 269 -2.42 5.45 6.58
C LYS A 269 -2.61 6.71 5.74
N SER A 270 -3.83 7.22 5.65
CA SER A 270 -4.09 8.51 5.00
C SER A 270 -5.16 9.32 5.71
N ASN A 271 -4.98 10.64 5.82
CA ASN A 271 -5.96 11.51 6.48
C ASN A 271 -7.33 11.55 5.78
N SER A 272 -7.42 11.47 4.44
CA SER A 272 -8.69 11.66 3.71
C SER A 272 -9.13 10.43 2.91
N SER A 273 -8.24 9.87 2.08
CA SER A 273 -8.63 8.69 1.32
C SER A 273 -7.49 7.73 1.00
N VAL A 274 -7.85 6.45 0.90
CA VAL A 274 -7.04 5.40 0.26
C VAL A 274 -7.85 4.82 -0.88
N THR A 275 -7.30 4.81 -2.08
CA THR A 275 -7.91 4.15 -3.25
C THR A 275 -6.96 3.13 -3.84
N ILE A 276 -7.39 1.88 -3.86
CA ILE A 276 -6.71 0.75 -4.51
C ILE A 276 -7.52 0.39 -5.75
N ALA A 277 -7.07 0.82 -6.92
CA ALA A 277 -7.74 0.52 -8.18
C ALA A 277 -7.46 -0.93 -8.64
N SER A 278 -6.22 -1.39 -8.48
CA SER A 278 -5.75 -2.74 -8.80
C SER A 278 -4.39 -3.01 -8.15
N GLY A 279 -3.76 -4.14 -8.46
CA GLY A 279 -2.42 -4.54 -7.97
C GLY A 279 -2.43 -5.80 -7.12
N GLU A 280 -1.27 -6.16 -6.56
CA GLU A 280 -1.07 -7.24 -5.60
C GLU A 280 -0.47 -6.64 -4.32
N LEU A 281 -1.22 -6.60 -3.23
CA LEU A 281 -0.79 -6.03 -1.95
C LEU A 281 -0.79 -7.12 -0.88
N ASP A 282 0.37 -7.41 -0.28
CA ASP A 282 0.50 -8.16 0.97
C ASP A 282 0.91 -7.16 2.07
N ILE A 283 0.04 -6.96 3.05
CA ILE A 283 0.20 -5.98 4.12
C ILE A 283 0.21 -6.69 5.47
N LYS A 284 1.27 -6.49 6.24
CA LYS A 284 1.43 -6.92 7.63
C LYS A 284 1.64 -5.69 8.50
N SER A 285 0.78 -5.49 9.49
CA SER A 285 0.81 -4.30 10.37
C SER A 285 0.79 -4.68 11.85
N GLY A 286 1.50 -3.91 12.67
CA GLY A 286 1.42 -3.96 14.13
C GLY A 286 0.28 -3.11 14.71
N ASP A 287 -0.25 -2.16 13.94
CA ASP A 287 -1.54 -1.50 14.20
C ASP A 287 -2.52 -1.79 13.06
N ASP A 288 -3.20 -0.80 12.48
CA ASP A 288 -4.27 -1.03 11.51
C ASP A 288 -3.70 -1.36 10.12
N GLY A 289 -4.31 -2.29 9.38
CA GLY A 289 -3.79 -2.68 8.06
C GLY A 289 -3.87 -1.52 7.06
N ILE A 290 -5.07 -0.96 6.92
CA ILE A 290 -5.35 0.25 6.14
C ILE A 290 -6.23 1.19 6.97
N GLU A 291 -5.77 2.42 7.23
CA GLU A 291 -6.53 3.44 7.96
C GLU A 291 -6.75 4.69 7.08
N SER A 292 -8.01 5.11 6.94
CA SER A 292 -8.35 6.42 6.36
C SER A 292 -9.75 6.88 6.73
N LYS A 293 -10.22 8.02 6.19
CA LYS A 293 -11.64 8.38 6.25
C LYS A 293 -12.47 7.62 5.23
N ARG A 294 -11.98 7.59 3.98
CA ARG A 294 -12.62 6.90 2.85
C ARG A 294 -11.67 5.88 2.27
N ILE A 295 -12.10 4.63 2.19
CA ILE A 295 -11.30 3.54 1.66
C ILE A 295 -12.05 2.91 0.50
N ASP A 296 -11.50 3.01 -0.71
CA ASP A 296 -12.03 2.39 -1.92
C ASP A 296 -11.09 1.28 -2.40
N ILE A 297 -11.56 0.03 -2.38
CA ILE A 297 -10.91 -1.10 -3.05
C ILE A 297 -11.76 -1.46 -4.27
N LYS A 298 -11.22 -1.22 -5.46
CA LYS A 298 -11.93 -1.41 -6.73
C LYS A 298 -11.54 -2.68 -7.47
N GLY A 299 -10.36 -3.22 -7.19
CA GLY A 299 -9.79 -4.35 -7.90
C GLY A 299 -8.49 -4.85 -7.29
N GLY A 300 -7.83 -5.78 -7.99
CA GLY A 300 -6.56 -6.37 -7.55
C GLY A 300 -6.71 -7.49 -6.52
N ASN A 301 -5.61 -7.87 -5.90
CA ASN A 301 -5.51 -8.81 -4.79
C ASN A 301 -4.94 -8.08 -3.57
N THR A 302 -5.72 -7.95 -2.51
CA THR A 302 -5.34 -7.27 -1.28
C THR A 302 -5.40 -8.26 -0.12
N GLN A 303 -4.25 -8.58 0.44
CA GLN A 303 -4.11 -9.42 1.63
C GLN A 303 -3.65 -8.54 2.80
N VAL A 304 -4.39 -8.59 3.90
CA VAL A 304 -4.11 -7.82 5.11
C VAL A 304 -4.01 -8.76 6.30
N VAL A 305 -2.91 -8.67 7.03
CA VAL A 305 -2.71 -9.31 8.33
C VAL A 305 -2.37 -8.23 9.35
N SER A 306 -3.27 -7.97 10.29
CA SER A 306 -3.18 -6.85 11.23
C SER A 306 -3.23 -7.32 12.68
N LYS A 307 -2.43 -6.67 13.54
CA LYS A 307 -2.49 -6.81 15.01
C LYS A 307 -3.55 -5.91 15.67
N SER A 308 -4.16 -5.02 14.91
CA SER A 308 -5.33 -4.23 15.30
C SER A 308 -6.49 -4.51 14.34
N ASP A 309 -7.11 -3.50 13.75
CA ASP A 309 -8.18 -3.64 12.77
C ASP A 309 -7.58 -3.89 11.38
N GLY A 310 -8.27 -4.66 10.54
CA GLY A 310 -7.80 -4.97 9.19
C GLY A 310 -7.89 -3.74 8.29
N ILE A 311 -9.10 -3.24 8.11
CA ILE A 311 -9.37 -2.00 7.37
C ILE A 311 -10.24 -1.11 8.25
N LYS A 312 -9.81 0.13 8.43
CA LYS A 312 -10.43 1.07 9.35
C LYS A 312 -10.76 2.40 8.70
N ALA A 313 -12.05 2.71 8.63
CA ALA A 313 -12.54 4.03 8.28
C ALA A 313 -12.81 4.83 9.56
N LYS A 314 -12.00 5.86 9.83
CA LYS A 314 -12.17 6.70 11.03
C LYS A 314 -11.81 8.16 10.78
N SER A 315 -12.31 9.03 11.65
CA SER A 315 -11.85 10.43 11.71
C SER A 315 -11.41 10.82 13.11
N LYS A 316 -10.75 11.97 13.24
CA LYS A 316 -10.58 12.58 14.56
C LYS A 316 -11.92 13.16 15.00
N LYS A 317 -12.34 12.86 16.23
CA LYS A 317 -13.62 13.29 16.86
C LYS A 317 -14.01 14.73 16.47
N GLY A 318 -15.24 14.92 16.02
CA GLY A 318 -15.83 16.23 15.69
C GLY A 318 -15.99 16.55 14.20
N ALA A 319 -15.56 15.66 13.30
CA ALA A 319 -15.84 15.79 11.87
C ALA A 319 -17.13 15.04 11.51
N ASN A 320 -18.15 15.76 11.02
CA ASN A 320 -19.33 15.16 10.40
C ASN A 320 -18.91 14.70 8.99
N ALA A 321 -18.23 13.57 8.91
CA ALA A 321 -17.52 13.15 7.72
C ALA A 321 -18.22 11.97 7.03
N ASP A 322 -18.21 12.03 5.70
CA ASP A 322 -18.43 10.88 4.80
C ASP A 322 -17.30 9.86 5.05
N LEU A 323 -17.54 8.92 5.97
CA LEU A 323 -16.64 7.86 6.39
C LEU A 323 -17.14 6.54 5.84
N TYR A 324 -16.30 5.84 5.08
CA TYR A 324 -16.67 4.54 4.58
C TYR A 324 -15.51 3.63 4.24
N ILE A 325 -15.82 2.34 4.25
CA ILE A 325 -15.07 1.30 3.55
C ILE A 325 -15.94 0.83 2.39
N LYS A 326 -15.42 0.89 1.16
CA LYS A 326 -16.10 0.45 -0.05
C LYS A 326 -15.25 -0.55 -0.82
N ILE A 327 -15.76 -1.77 -0.97
CA ILE A 327 -15.14 -2.81 -1.79
C ILE A 327 -16.06 -3.07 -2.98
N SER A 328 -15.61 -2.71 -4.17
CA SER A 328 -16.37 -2.82 -5.42
C SER A 328 -15.84 -3.90 -6.37
N GLY A 329 -14.68 -4.48 -6.08
CA GLY A 329 -14.07 -5.53 -6.87
C GLY A 329 -12.78 -6.07 -6.25
N GLY A 330 -12.13 -6.98 -6.95
CA GLY A 330 -10.88 -7.63 -6.52
C GLY A 330 -11.08 -8.84 -5.62
N ASN A 331 -9.96 -9.36 -5.12
CA ASN A 331 -9.91 -10.40 -4.10
C ASN A 331 -9.31 -9.78 -2.83
N VAL A 332 -10.08 -9.71 -1.76
CA VAL A 332 -9.71 -9.05 -0.50
C VAL A 332 -9.73 -10.08 0.62
N ASN A 333 -8.58 -10.36 1.23
CA ASN A 333 -8.45 -11.28 2.36
C ASN A 333 -7.93 -10.53 3.58
N ILE A 334 -8.68 -10.57 4.67
CA ILE A 334 -8.37 -9.80 5.87
C ILE A 334 -8.31 -10.74 7.06
N LEU A 335 -7.20 -10.70 7.78
CA LEU A 335 -6.99 -11.40 9.05
C LEU A 335 -6.55 -10.37 10.10
N ALA A 336 -7.42 -10.05 11.05
CA ALA A 336 -7.19 -8.99 12.03
C ALA A 336 -7.31 -9.50 13.46
N ASP A 337 -6.44 -9.07 14.37
CA ASP A 337 -6.52 -9.42 15.80
C ASP A 337 -7.65 -8.65 16.52
N LYS A 338 -8.20 -7.58 15.91
CA LYS A 338 -9.45 -6.91 16.29
C LYS A 338 -10.52 -7.07 15.20
N LYS A 339 -11.09 -5.98 14.66
CA LYS A 339 -12.15 -6.09 13.64
C LYS A 339 -11.52 -6.24 12.28
N GLY A 340 -12.09 -7.10 11.44
CA GLY A 340 -11.62 -7.20 10.06
C GLY A 340 -11.92 -5.92 9.28
N LEU A 341 -13.19 -5.49 9.32
CA LEU A 341 -13.65 -4.20 8.82
C LEU A 341 -14.19 -3.36 9.99
N ASP A 342 -13.71 -2.13 10.15
CA ASP A 342 -14.15 -1.20 11.20
C ASP A 342 -14.43 0.18 10.62
N SER A 343 -15.67 0.64 10.62
CA SER A 343 -16.04 1.94 10.08
C SER A 343 -16.77 2.78 11.11
N GLU A 344 -16.25 3.96 11.46
CA GLU A 344 -17.02 4.98 12.19
C GLU A 344 -18.14 5.60 11.31
N GLY A 345 -18.31 5.13 10.07
CA GLY A 345 -19.44 5.43 9.20
C GLY A 345 -19.96 4.17 8.51
N ASP A 346 -19.91 4.13 7.19
CA ASP A 346 -20.55 3.10 6.37
C ASP A 346 -19.60 1.97 5.91
N ILE A 347 -20.19 0.84 5.52
CA ILE A 347 -19.51 -0.25 4.82
C ILE A 347 -20.32 -0.65 3.57
N PHE A 348 -19.67 -0.65 2.41
CA PHE A 348 -20.30 -0.98 1.14
C PHE A 348 -19.56 -2.12 0.44
N ILE A 349 -20.26 -3.22 0.17
CA ILE A 349 -19.77 -4.34 -0.64
C ILE A 349 -20.56 -4.38 -1.95
N ALA A 350 -19.93 -4.03 -3.06
CA ALA A 350 -20.57 -3.92 -4.37
C ALA A 350 -20.06 -4.94 -5.40
N GLY A 351 -18.98 -5.67 -5.11
CA GLY A 351 -18.43 -6.67 -6.02
C GLY A 351 -17.17 -7.33 -5.48
N GLY A 352 -16.58 -8.20 -6.31
CA GLY A 352 -15.36 -8.95 -5.97
C GLY A 352 -15.60 -10.12 -5.01
N GLU A 353 -14.51 -10.64 -4.46
CA GLU A 353 -14.50 -11.65 -3.41
C GLU A 353 -13.83 -11.07 -2.16
N THR A 354 -14.54 -11.07 -1.03
CA THR A 354 -14.06 -10.54 0.24
C THR A 354 -14.18 -11.59 1.33
N PHE A 355 -13.06 -11.90 1.97
CA PHE A 355 -12.95 -12.85 3.06
C PHE A 355 -12.39 -12.15 4.29
N VAL A 356 -13.11 -12.25 5.42
CA VAL A 356 -12.80 -11.47 6.62
C VAL A 356 -12.77 -12.36 7.85
N GLU A 357 -11.61 -12.39 8.53
CA GLU A 357 -11.42 -13.07 9.80
C GLU A 357 -11.04 -12.04 10.87
N GLY A 358 -11.96 -11.78 11.80
CA GLY A 358 -11.71 -10.91 12.96
C GLY A 358 -11.09 -11.66 14.15
N SER A 359 -11.09 -11.00 15.30
CA SER A 359 -10.59 -11.54 16.56
C SER A 359 -11.31 -12.83 16.97
N GLN A 360 -10.58 -13.69 17.67
CA GLN A 360 -11.13 -14.89 18.33
C GLN A 360 -11.75 -14.56 19.69
N ASN A 361 -11.41 -13.40 20.27
CA ASN A 361 -11.93 -12.98 21.55
C ASN A 361 -13.34 -12.41 21.37
N SER A 362 -14.23 -12.68 22.34
CA SER A 362 -15.66 -12.40 22.34
C SER A 362 -16.08 -10.91 22.35
N LYS A 363 -15.20 -10.01 21.91
CA LYS A 363 -15.38 -8.56 21.93
C LYS A 363 -15.06 -7.86 20.60
N SER A 364 -14.74 -8.60 19.54
CA SER A 364 -14.42 -7.99 18.25
C SER A 364 -15.10 -8.69 17.08
N LEU A 365 -15.85 -7.91 16.32
CA LEU A 365 -16.64 -8.36 15.19
C LEU A 365 -15.75 -8.53 13.97
N ALA A 366 -16.07 -9.49 13.08
CA ALA A 366 -15.47 -9.47 11.75
C ALA A 366 -15.80 -8.17 11.00
N MET A 367 -16.94 -7.55 11.32
CA MET A 367 -17.40 -6.29 10.75
C MET A 367 -18.04 -5.40 11.84
N GLY A 368 -17.53 -4.18 12.03
CA GLY A 368 -18.10 -3.14 12.89
C GLY A 368 -18.36 -1.86 12.10
N TYR A 369 -19.52 -1.27 12.30
CA TYR A 369 -19.87 0.01 11.69
C TYR A 369 -20.86 0.81 12.54
N ASP A 370 -20.76 2.14 12.47
CA ASP A 370 -21.64 3.09 13.19
C ASP A 370 -22.79 3.61 12.32
N GLY A 371 -22.57 3.74 11.01
CA GLY A 371 -23.57 4.12 10.01
C GLY A 371 -24.35 2.91 9.49
N THR A 372 -24.29 2.69 8.18
CA THR A 372 -24.99 1.62 7.47
C THR A 372 -24.00 0.63 6.85
N ALA A 373 -24.46 -0.61 6.66
CA ALA A 373 -23.74 -1.58 5.86
C ALA A 373 -24.66 -2.11 4.76
N SER A 374 -24.18 -2.21 3.52
CA SER A 374 -24.95 -2.81 2.42
C SER A 374 -24.11 -3.71 1.53
N ILE A 375 -24.76 -4.73 0.99
CA ILE A 375 -24.21 -5.62 -0.02
C ILE A 375 -25.10 -5.64 -1.27
N THR A 376 -24.50 -5.37 -2.42
CA THR A 376 -25.20 -5.26 -3.71
C THR A 376 -24.62 -6.14 -4.80
N GLY A 377 -23.44 -6.73 -4.56
CA GLY A 377 -22.74 -7.59 -5.51
C GLY A 377 -21.57 -8.32 -4.87
N GLY A 378 -21.19 -9.47 -5.44
CA GLY A 378 -19.95 -10.18 -5.14
C GLY A 378 -20.12 -11.40 -4.23
N LYS A 379 -19.00 -11.83 -3.67
CA LYS A 379 -18.91 -12.90 -2.66
C LYS A 379 -18.32 -12.31 -1.40
N PHE A 380 -19.04 -12.42 -0.30
CA PHE A 380 -18.60 -11.97 1.01
C PHE A 380 -18.74 -13.11 2.02
N ILE A 381 -17.64 -13.48 2.66
CA ILE A 381 -17.64 -14.42 3.77
C ILE A 381 -16.84 -13.81 4.92
N ALA A 382 -17.49 -13.63 6.06
CA ALA A 382 -16.84 -13.18 7.27
C ALA A 382 -17.04 -14.20 8.38
N THR A 383 -15.98 -14.53 9.12
CA THR A 383 -16.01 -15.52 10.21
C THR A 383 -15.48 -14.92 11.51
N GLY A 384 -16.06 -15.32 12.65
CA GLY A 384 -15.62 -14.91 13.98
C GLY A 384 -16.34 -15.63 15.11
N ASN A 385 -15.98 -15.32 16.36
CA ASN A 385 -16.51 -16.00 17.56
C ASN A 385 -17.41 -15.12 18.45
N ASP A 386 -17.75 -13.91 18.02
CA ASP A 386 -18.52 -12.94 18.83
C ASP A 386 -20.03 -13.27 18.92
N LEU A 387 -20.67 -12.92 20.04
CA LEU A 387 -22.11 -13.06 20.26
C LEU A 387 -22.93 -11.86 19.73
N MET A 388 -22.31 -10.72 19.42
CA MET A 388 -22.98 -9.48 18.98
C MET A 388 -22.62 -9.05 17.56
N VAL A 389 -22.74 -9.97 16.60
CA VAL A 389 -22.39 -9.71 15.19
C VAL A 389 -23.46 -8.88 14.49
N LYS A 390 -23.08 -7.71 13.96
CA LYS A 390 -23.89 -6.96 12.97
C LYS A 390 -23.70 -7.58 11.59
N SER A 391 -24.78 -7.61 10.80
CA SER A 391 -24.75 -8.03 9.38
C SER A 391 -25.18 -6.87 8.48
N PHE A 392 -25.38 -7.12 7.19
CA PHE A 392 -25.82 -6.09 6.26
C PHE A 392 -27.26 -5.62 6.53
N GLY A 393 -27.51 -4.34 6.24
CA GLY A 393 -28.79 -3.66 6.44
C GLY A 393 -29.67 -3.61 5.20
N GLU A 394 -30.86 -3.01 5.35
CA GLU A 394 -31.98 -3.03 4.38
C GLU A 394 -31.67 -2.40 3.02
N LEU A 395 -30.61 -1.59 2.92
CA LEU A 395 -30.13 -1.03 1.65
C LEU A 395 -29.46 -2.08 0.72
N SER A 396 -29.32 -3.32 1.18
CA SER A 396 -28.75 -4.41 0.40
C SER A 396 -29.71 -4.88 -0.68
N THR A 397 -29.16 -5.24 -1.86
CA THR A 397 -29.92 -5.85 -2.96
C THR A 397 -29.53 -7.31 -3.19
N GLN A 398 -28.47 -7.77 -2.53
CA GLN A 398 -28.01 -9.16 -2.57
C GLN A 398 -28.30 -9.86 -1.24
N GLY A 399 -28.75 -11.12 -1.32
CA GLY A 399 -29.06 -11.94 -0.16
C GLY A 399 -27.86 -12.15 0.76
N SER A 400 -28.02 -11.91 2.06
CA SER A 400 -27.02 -12.19 3.09
C SER A 400 -27.60 -12.90 4.30
N VAL A 401 -26.78 -13.73 4.95
CA VAL A 401 -27.15 -14.49 6.14
C VAL A 401 -26.09 -14.33 7.21
N LEU A 402 -26.53 -14.15 8.46
CA LEU A 402 -25.71 -14.25 9.66
C LEU A 402 -26.19 -15.47 10.45
N MET A 403 -25.31 -16.45 10.62
CA MET A 403 -25.61 -17.71 11.28
C MET A 403 -24.51 -18.08 12.28
N SER A 404 -24.90 -18.88 13.28
CA SER A 404 -23.99 -19.42 14.30
C SER A 404 -24.07 -20.94 14.29
N PHE A 405 -22.92 -21.59 14.21
CA PHE A 405 -22.78 -23.01 14.49
C PHE A 405 -22.95 -23.29 15.99
N SER A 406 -23.31 -24.52 16.34
CA SER A 406 -23.54 -24.89 17.74
C SER A 406 -22.23 -24.89 18.53
N LYS A 407 -21.14 -25.31 17.87
CA LYS A 407 -19.79 -25.33 18.41
C LYS A 407 -18.85 -24.51 17.53
N GLU A 408 -17.78 -24.04 18.15
CA GLU A 408 -16.65 -23.47 17.42
C GLU A 408 -15.97 -24.56 16.56
N THR A 409 -15.57 -24.20 15.35
CA THR A 409 -14.99 -25.10 14.37
C THR A 409 -13.91 -24.41 13.54
N LYS A 410 -12.98 -25.17 12.97
CA LYS A 410 -11.98 -24.69 11.99
C LYS A 410 -12.13 -25.38 10.63
N GLU A 411 -13.25 -26.07 10.44
CA GLU A 411 -13.54 -26.80 9.22
C GLU A 411 -13.77 -25.87 8.02
N GLU A 412 -13.65 -26.40 6.80
CA GLU A 412 -14.02 -25.66 5.59
C GLU A 412 -15.52 -25.36 5.60
N LEU A 413 -15.87 -24.08 5.49
CA LEU A 413 -17.25 -23.65 5.26
C LEU A 413 -17.65 -23.98 3.83
N LYS A 414 -18.79 -24.63 3.67
CA LYS A 414 -19.44 -24.85 2.36
C LYS A 414 -20.85 -24.29 2.37
N VAL A 415 -21.22 -23.63 1.28
CA VAL A 415 -22.58 -23.13 1.03
C VAL A 415 -23.15 -23.94 -0.13
N LEU A 416 -24.27 -24.62 0.11
CA LEU A 416 -24.96 -25.42 -0.89
C LEU A 416 -26.34 -24.83 -1.20
N ASP A 417 -26.75 -24.87 -2.46
CA ASP A 417 -28.12 -24.57 -2.86
C ASP A 417 -29.09 -25.75 -2.62
N LYS A 418 -30.37 -25.55 -2.94
CA LYS A 418 -31.41 -26.60 -2.84
C LYS A 418 -31.13 -27.86 -3.66
N MET A 419 -30.33 -27.75 -4.73
CA MET A 419 -29.91 -28.86 -5.59
C MET A 419 -28.63 -29.54 -5.08
N ARG A 420 -28.12 -29.13 -3.91
CA ARG A 420 -26.85 -29.58 -3.31
C ARG A 420 -25.61 -29.19 -4.13
N LYS A 421 -25.72 -28.21 -5.04
CA LYS A 421 -24.55 -27.63 -5.71
C LYS A 421 -23.83 -26.73 -4.72
N VAL A 422 -22.51 -26.87 -4.63
CA VAL A 422 -21.67 -25.96 -3.82
C VAL A 422 -21.54 -24.63 -4.56
N ILE A 423 -22.02 -23.55 -3.95
CA ILE A 423 -22.00 -22.19 -4.50
C ILE A 423 -20.94 -21.29 -3.82
N ALA A 424 -20.42 -21.70 -2.67
CA ALA A 424 -19.20 -21.13 -2.10
C ALA A 424 -18.46 -22.10 -1.18
N LYS A 425 -17.14 -21.86 -1.06
CA LYS A 425 -16.25 -22.51 -0.11
C LYS A 425 -15.34 -21.46 0.52
N TYR A 426 -15.00 -21.66 1.78
CA TYR A 426 -13.98 -20.87 2.45
C TYR A 426 -13.31 -21.70 3.54
N LYS A 427 -11.97 -21.74 3.53
CA LYS A 427 -11.17 -22.41 4.55
C LYS A 427 -10.56 -21.32 5.45
N PRO A 428 -11.11 -21.09 6.65
CA PRO A 428 -10.61 -20.04 7.53
C PRO A 428 -9.25 -20.43 8.14
N LYS A 429 -8.42 -19.42 8.42
CA LYS A 429 -7.15 -19.57 9.13
C LYS A 429 -7.36 -19.74 10.63
N ARG A 430 -8.47 -19.24 11.15
CA ARG A 430 -8.87 -19.29 12.57
C ARG A 430 -10.12 -20.12 12.79
N ALA A 431 -10.32 -20.53 14.03
CA ALA A 431 -11.57 -21.16 14.41
C ALA A 431 -12.70 -20.10 14.41
N TYR A 432 -13.93 -20.55 14.23
CA TYR A 432 -15.08 -19.68 14.12
C TYR A 432 -16.34 -20.39 14.57
N LYS A 433 -17.30 -19.60 15.05
CA LYS A 433 -18.64 -20.05 15.39
C LYS A 433 -19.69 -19.32 14.57
N ASN A 434 -19.46 -18.05 14.28
CA ASN A 434 -20.36 -17.19 13.54
C ASN A 434 -19.84 -16.96 12.13
N VAL A 435 -20.78 -16.86 11.20
CA VAL A 435 -20.48 -16.60 9.81
C VAL A 435 -21.49 -15.63 9.21
N ILE A 436 -20.99 -14.63 8.49
CA ILE A 436 -21.77 -13.85 7.53
C ILE A 436 -21.45 -14.39 6.15
N VAL A 437 -22.47 -14.78 5.38
CA VAL A 437 -22.32 -15.25 4.01
C VAL A 437 -23.23 -14.43 3.10
N SER A 438 -22.68 -14.00 1.97
CA SER A 438 -23.44 -13.54 0.83
C SER A 438 -22.72 -13.95 -0.45
N VAL A 439 -23.47 -14.51 -1.40
CA VAL A 439 -22.96 -14.88 -2.72
C VAL A 439 -23.99 -14.52 -3.78
N ASN A 440 -23.55 -14.17 -4.98
CA ASN A 440 -24.44 -13.77 -6.10
C ASN A 440 -25.60 -14.76 -6.35
N ASP A 441 -25.38 -16.05 -6.12
CA ASP A 441 -26.38 -17.10 -6.35
C ASP A 441 -27.46 -17.16 -5.24
N MET A 442 -27.33 -16.41 -4.14
CA MET A 442 -28.32 -16.36 -3.06
C MET A 442 -29.50 -15.43 -3.40
N LYS A 443 -30.63 -16.06 -3.72
CA LYS A 443 -31.91 -15.45 -4.08
C LYS A 443 -32.97 -15.59 -2.98
N LEU A 444 -33.81 -14.55 -2.86
CA LEU A 444 -34.99 -14.52 -1.99
C LEU A 444 -35.93 -15.69 -2.27
N GLY A 445 -36.53 -16.25 -1.23
CA GLY A 445 -37.47 -17.38 -1.28
C GLY A 445 -36.83 -18.75 -1.52
N GLN A 446 -35.50 -18.84 -1.63
CA GLN A 446 -34.79 -20.10 -1.81
C GLN A 446 -34.17 -20.61 -0.51
N THR A 447 -33.84 -21.90 -0.51
CA THR A 447 -33.21 -22.59 0.62
C THR A 447 -31.74 -22.90 0.34
N TYR A 448 -30.94 -22.82 1.39
CA TYR A 448 -29.50 -23.06 1.39
C TYR A 448 -29.08 -23.90 2.58
N LYS A 449 -27.91 -24.54 2.47
CA LYS A 449 -27.25 -25.23 3.58
C LYS A 449 -25.86 -24.65 3.79
N LEU A 450 -25.57 -24.25 5.02
CA LEU A 450 -24.22 -23.94 5.47
C LEU A 450 -23.69 -25.16 6.21
N MET A 451 -22.54 -25.66 5.76
CA MET A 451 -21.90 -26.84 6.34
C MET A 451 -20.51 -26.47 6.84
N ALA A 452 -20.18 -26.94 8.04
CA ALA A 452 -18.83 -26.92 8.60
C ALA A 452 -18.58 -28.24 9.32
N GLY A 453 -17.73 -29.09 8.76
CA GLY A 453 -17.58 -30.48 9.21
C GLY A 453 -18.91 -31.24 9.13
N SER A 454 -19.35 -31.81 10.25
CA SER A 454 -20.63 -32.51 10.37
C SER A 454 -21.83 -31.61 10.69
N GLU A 455 -21.60 -30.35 11.09
CA GLU A 455 -22.70 -29.43 11.40
C GLU A 455 -23.33 -28.87 10.13
N VAL A 456 -24.66 -28.80 10.12
CA VAL A 456 -25.45 -28.30 8.99
C VAL A 456 -26.49 -27.31 9.50
N LEU A 457 -26.43 -26.09 8.98
CA LEU A 457 -27.44 -25.06 9.21
C LEU A 457 -28.31 -24.94 7.95
N ASN A 458 -29.60 -25.16 8.09
CA ASN A 458 -30.57 -24.95 7.00
C ASN A 458 -31.04 -23.50 7.04
N ILE A 459 -31.09 -22.86 5.88
CA ILE A 459 -31.50 -21.46 5.74
C ILE A 459 -32.58 -21.36 4.70
N THR A 460 -33.62 -20.60 5.00
CA THR A 460 -34.57 -20.08 4.00
C THR A 460 -34.37 -18.58 3.96
N LEU A 461 -34.01 -18.02 2.80
CA LEU A 461 -33.81 -16.58 2.67
C LEU A 461 -35.16 -15.90 2.39
N ASP A 462 -35.95 -15.63 3.44
CA ASP A 462 -37.29 -15.02 3.36
C ASP A 462 -37.27 -13.47 3.32
N LYS A 463 -36.14 -12.87 3.67
CA LYS A 463 -35.79 -11.45 3.50
C LYS A 463 -34.36 -11.32 2.98
N ILE A 464 -34.01 -10.16 2.41
CA ILE A 464 -32.68 -9.93 1.82
C ILE A 464 -31.56 -10.09 2.84
N ASN A 465 -31.76 -9.67 4.10
CA ASN A 465 -30.79 -9.87 5.18
C ASN A 465 -31.38 -10.72 6.30
N TYR A 466 -30.87 -11.94 6.43
CA TYR A 466 -31.30 -12.88 7.45
C TYR A 466 -30.33 -12.86 8.64
N GLY A 467 -30.63 -12.05 9.66
CA GLY A 467 -30.04 -12.20 11.00
C GLY A 467 -30.85 -13.22 11.79
N SER A 468 -30.18 -14.19 12.42
CA SER A 468 -30.78 -15.30 13.15
C SER A 468 -32.06 -14.90 13.92
N ALA A 469 -33.21 -15.40 13.45
CA ALA A 469 -34.28 -15.76 14.37
C ALA A 469 -33.70 -16.80 15.33
N LYS A 470 -33.98 -16.67 16.63
CA LYS A 470 -33.68 -17.70 17.63
C LYS A 470 -34.06 -19.06 17.07
N LEU A 471 -33.19 -20.06 17.27
CA LEU A 471 -33.46 -21.47 17.03
C LEU A 471 -34.90 -21.77 17.45
N VAL A 472 -35.78 -22.04 16.49
CA VAL A 472 -37.05 -22.70 16.78
C VAL A 472 -36.72 -24.18 16.71
N GLU A 473 -36.40 -24.76 17.87
CA GLU A 473 -36.42 -26.21 18.04
C GLU A 473 -37.80 -26.72 17.60
N LYS A 474 -37.82 -27.76 16.77
CA LYS A 474 -39.03 -28.54 16.51
C LYS A 474 -39.03 -29.77 17.40
#